data_AF-A0A355F074-F1
#
_entry.id   AF-A0A355F074-F1
#
_cell.length_a   1.000
_cell.length_b   1.000
_cell.length_c   1.000
_cell.angle_alpha   90.00
_cell.angle_beta   90.00
_cell.angle_gamma   90.00
#
_symmetry.space_group_name_H-M   'P 1'
#
loop_
_entity.id
_entity.type
_entity.pdbx_description
1 polymer ?
#
loop_
_entity_poly.entity_id
_entity_poly.type
_entity_poly.pdbx_seq_one_letter_code
_entity_poly.pdbx_strand_id
1 'polypeptide(L)'
;MDPESTARTGERPLPEWATRFTDNALVGWVVIVGLTVFGFLLFLPGSSGAPPWPAWVFAAIAVAGIALYGTQVYPFFRQLERRLPESQTQWRLLEGKLIGAFEELGAGDLVRSNQQAKALPDRLSRALLAASDALSALATEIQNSSIEVASSADEVNQIASDLASGSSQQAASVVEITAAMEELARTASQIAENATRQAGLAARAEANGDAGALAVDEAVAGVEEVQKRITAISQRADALGTRSKEIYRVLELITEIAQETHILSLNAAIEAVAAGADGRRFSVVAEEVRHLAHRSQESVDSVRGLLDEFSSSIRATIVATEEGMKEAGRVLERSRAASTAITELRLASGDTSRVSQQISLATQQQNAASDEVVMTLREVSLVVQRMTGGLKNLSTTADRLNHLGLTIQLLAQSFHLDSPRSLKNLVEEMAKKLQKAGSAELETQLDELVQGYPFLQMGYFVDTTGYTVALAYNRSVGDGSKIALNLREIDMTKRPWYRSVSREKRSALTPPYDSLFNGEKVFTVASPILGRDGQFLGVVGVDINVTGWTRI
;
A
#
# COMPACT_ATOMS: atom_id res chain seq x y z
N MET A 1 -25.49 19.69 39.13
CA MET A 1 -25.82 21.00 39.71
C MET A 1 -27.34 21.08 39.72
N ASP A 2 -27.93 21.15 40.92
CA ASP A 2 -29.37 21.10 41.14
C ASP A 2 -30.15 22.18 40.38
N PRO A 3 -31.25 21.83 39.68
CA PRO A 3 -32.08 22.77 38.94
C PRO A 3 -33.17 23.46 39.80
N GLU A 4 -33.07 23.46 41.13
CA GLU A 4 -34.15 23.90 42.02
C GLU A 4 -33.93 25.21 42.81
N SER A 5 -32.96 26.06 42.43
CA SER A 5 -32.67 27.29 43.20
C SER A 5 -33.10 28.63 42.57
N THR A 6 -33.69 28.68 41.38
CA THR A 6 -33.96 29.97 40.69
C THR A 6 -35.36 30.55 40.92
N ALA A 7 -36.22 29.94 41.71
CA ALA A 7 -37.59 30.41 41.94
C ALA A 7 -37.80 31.08 43.30
N ARG A 8 -36.94 32.03 43.70
CA ARG A 8 -37.22 32.99 44.79
C ARG A 8 -36.54 34.35 44.56
N THR A 9 -36.79 34.99 43.43
CA THR A 9 -36.78 36.47 43.38
C THR A 9 -38.10 36.96 43.97
N GLY A 10 -38.28 36.69 45.26
CA GLY A 10 -39.33 37.33 46.04
C GLY A 10 -39.09 38.83 45.95
N GLU A 11 -40.09 39.53 45.42
CA GLU A 11 -40.28 40.96 45.60
C GLU A 11 -39.95 41.30 47.05
N ARG A 12 -38.75 41.84 47.31
CA ARG A 12 -38.51 42.52 48.57
C ARG A 12 -39.13 43.89 48.40
N PRO A 13 -40.30 44.18 49.01
CA PRO A 13 -40.74 45.56 49.10
C PRO A 13 -39.62 46.36 49.77
N LEU A 14 -39.45 47.60 49.32
CA LEU A 14 -38.46 48.50 49.89
C LEU A 14 -38.58 48.51 51.42
N PRO A 15 -37.47 48.69 52.15
CA PRO A 15 -37.54 48.93 53.58
C PRO A 15 -38.55 50.05 53.87
N GLU A 16 -39.38 49.89 54.90
CA GLU A 16 -40.46 50.85 55.24
C GLU A 16 -39.98 52.29 55.42
N TRP A 17 -38.67 52.54 55.60
CA TRP A 17 -38.12 53.90 55.69
C TRP A 17 -38.13 54.64 54.34
N ALA A 18 -38.11 53.93 53.20
CA ALA A 18 -38.03 54.53 51.87
C ALA A 18 -39.40 55.03 51.35
N THR A 19 -40.51 54.51 51.86
CA THR A 19 -41.87 54.94 51.51
C THR A 19 -42.37 56.10 52.37
N ARG A 20 -41.61 56.52 53.39
CA ARG A 20 -41.98 57.59 54.34
C ARG A 20 -41.39 58.97 53.99
N PHE A 21 -40.91 59.20 52.78
CA PHE A 21 -40.34 60.52 52.42
C PHE A 21 -41.40 61.64 52.37
N THR A 22 -42.59 61.37 51.84
CA THR A 22 -43.77 62.26 51.95
C THR A 22 -44.11 62.58 53.40
N ASP A 23 -44.20 61.54 54.24
CA ASP A 23 -44.49 61.66 55.66
C ASP A 23 -43.42 62.48 56.36
N ASN A 24 -42.14 62.29 56.04
CA ASN A 24 -41.05 63.04 56.66
C ASN A 24 -41.05 64.52 56.25
N ALA A 25 -41.40 64.85 55.00
CA ALA A 25 -41.50 66.23 54.54
C ALA A 25 -42.71 66.97 55.15
N LEU A 26 -43.84 66.28 55.32
CA LEU A 26 -45.05 66.78 56.01
C LEU A 26 -44.86 66.85 57.53
N VAL A 27 -44.20 65.87 58.14
CA VAL A 27 -43.81 65.88 59.56
C VAL A 27 -42.87 67.05 59.82
N GLY A 28 -41.94 67.36 58.91
CA GLY A 28 -41.10 68.57 59.03
C GLY A 28 -41.91 69.88 59.00
N TRP A 29 -42.98 69.96 58.21
CA TRP A 29 -43.95 71.08 58.27
C TRP A 29 -44.64 71.16 59.63
N VAL A 30 -45.15 70.02 60.14
CA VAL A 30 -45.82 69.96 61.45
C VAL A 30 -44.87 70.33 62.59
N VAL A 31 -43.62 69.89 62.54
CA VAL A 31 -42.60 70.18 63.56
C VAL A 31 -42.19 71.65 63.53
N ILE A 32 -41.94 72.23 62.36
CA ILE A 32 -41.60 73.67 62.25
C ILE A 32 -42.78 74.54 62.66
N VAL A 33 -43.99 74.26 62.18
CA VAL A 33 -45.20 75.02 62.58
C VAL A 33 -45.45 74.86 64.08
N GLY A 34 -45.31 73.64 64.63
CA GLY A 34 -45.44 73.39 66.06
C GLY A 34 -44.41 74.15 66.92
N LEU A 35 -43.12 74.14 66.54
CA LEU A 35 -42.06 74.88 67.23
C LEU A 35 -42.26 76.40 67.16
N THR A 36 -42.73 76.91 66.02
CA THR A 36 -43.01 78.35 65.86
C THR A 36 -44.21 78.81 66.68
N VAL A 37 -45.29 78.03 66.73
CA VAL A 37 -46.46 78.32 67.59
C VAL A 37 -46.10 78.23 69.08
N PHE A 38 -45.37 77.19 69.49
CA PHE A 38 -44.93 77.00 70.87
C PHE A 38 -43.96 78.10 71.32
N GLY A 39 -42.99 78.45 70.47
CA GLY A 39 -42.06 79.55 70.75
C GLY A 39 -42.77 80.91 70.82
N PHE A 40 -43.77 81.17 69.96
CA PHE A 40 -44.56 82.39 70.04
C PHE A 40 -45.40 82.47 71.33
N LEU A 41 -46.00 81.35 71.76
CA LEU A 41 -46.76 81.26 73.01
C LEU A 41 -45.90 81.56 74.26
N LEU A 42 -44.63 81.16 74.27
CA LEU A 42 -43.68 81.46 75.36
C LEU A 42 -43.36 82.96 75.51
N PHE A 43 -43.49 83.74 74.43
CA PHE A 43 -43.21 85.17 74.41
C PHE A 43 -44.47 86.04 74.47
N LEU A 44 -45.66 85.46 74.64
CA LEU A 44 -46.88 86.24 74.90
C LEU A 44 -46.76 86.94 76.26
N PRO A 45 -47.22 88.20 76.37
CA PRO A 45 -47.16 88.93 77.62
C PRO A 45 -48.10 88.29 78.65
N GLY A 46 -47.55 87.44 79.52
CA GLY A 46 -48.13 87.17 80.82
C GLY A 46 -48.14 88.46 81.65
N SER A 47 -48.81 88.45 82.81
CA SER A 47 -49.06 89.61 83.71
C SER A 47 -47.81 90.32 84.29
N SER A 48 -46.65 90.18 83.65
CA SER A 48 -45.33 90.61 84.06
C SER A 48 -44.74 91.66 83.12
N GLY A 49 -45.47 92.73 82.78
CA GLY A 49 -44.95 94.02 82.29
C GLY A 49 -43.85 94.05 81.20
N ALA A 50 -43.62 92.96 80.47
CA ALA A 50 -42.49 92.84 79.54
C ALA A 50 -42.85 93.45 78.18
N PRO A 51 -41.90 94.16 77.52
CA PRO A 51 -42.18 94.80 76.24
C PRO A 51 -42.37 93.74 75.13
N PRO A 52 -43.31 93.93 74.19
CA PRO A 52 -43.73 92.90 73.23
C PRO A 52 -42.75 92.64 72.06
N TRP A 53 -41.65 93.40 71.98
CA TRP A 53 -40.71 93.31 70.84
C TRP A 53 -40.04 91.93 70.65
N PRO A 54 -39.74 91.11 71.69
CA PRO A 54 -39.13 89.78 71.48
C PRO A 54 -40.07 88.81 70.76
N ALA A 55 -41.37 88.88 71.02
CA ALA A 55 -42.38 88.07 70.34
C ALA A 55 -42.42 88.37 68.83
N TRP A 56 -42.31 89.65 68.46
CA TRP A 56 -42.27 90.08 67.06
C TRP A 56 -40.98 89.67 66.34
N VAL A 57 -39.82 89.74 67.01
CA VAL A 57 -38.55 89.25 66.46
C VAL A 57 -38.60 87.73 66.25
N PHE A 58 -39.14 86.98 67.21
CA PHE A 58 -39.32 85.53 67.08
C PHE A 58 -40.28 85.19 65.93
N ALA A 59 -41.39 85.90 65.80
CA ALA A 59 -42.33 85.72 64.69
C ALA A 59 -41.66 85.97 63.31
N ALA A 60 -40.81 86.99 63.19
CA ALA A 60 -40.06 87.25 61.97
C ALA A 60 -39.07 86.12 61.62
N ILE A 61 -38.34 85.60 62.61
CA ILE A 61 -37.44 84.45 62.44
C ILE A 61 -38.21 83.18 62.09
N ALA A 62 -39.36 82.96 62.73
CA ALA A 62 -40.25 81.83 62.47
C ALA A 62 -40.78 81.84 61.03
N VAL A 63 -41.25 83.00 60.55
CA VAL A 63 -41.70 83.17 59.16
C VAL A 63 -40.54 82.94 58.18
N ALA A 64 -39.34 83.46 58.48
CA ALA A 64 -38.15 83.22 57.68
C ALA A 64 -37.77 81.73 57.64
N GLY A 65 -37.85 81.01 58.76
CA GLY A 65 -37.58 79.58 58.86
C GLY A 65 -38.61 78.73 58.09
N ILE A 66 -39.89 79.07 58.20
CA ILE A 66 -40.97 78.45 57.42
C ILE A 66 -40.77 78.70 55.92
N ALA A 67 -40.47 79.93 55.53
CA ALA A 67 -40.22 80.29 54.14
C ALA A 67 -38.99 79.55 53.59
N LEU A 68 -37.90 79.45 54.36
CA LEU A 68 -36.70 78.70 53.98
C LEU A 68 -36.99 77.21 53.81
N TYR A 69 -37.73 76.60 54.74
CA TYR A 69 -38.11 75.19 54.62
C TYR A 69 -39.02 74.95 53.41
N GLY A 70 -40.01 75.82 53.19
CA GLY A 70 -40.93 75.73 52.05
C GLY A 70 -40.26 75.95 50.69
N THR A 71 -39.21 76.76 50.61
CA THR A 71 -38.54 77.13 49.34
C THR A 71 -37.29 76.32 49.02
N GLN A 72 -36.57 75.80 50.02
CA GLN A 72 -35.32 75.05 49.81
C GLN A 72 -35.50 73.56 50.13
N VAL A 73 -35.99 73.25 51.33
CA VAL A 73 -35.96 71.88 51.87
C VAL A 73 -37.09 71.04 51.28
N TYR A 74 -38.32 71.54 51.31
CA TYR A 74 -39.49 70.86 50.77
C TYR A 74 -39.38 70.52 49.27
N PRO A 75 -39.01 71.45 48.36
CA PRO A 75 -38.85 71.11 46.95
C PRO A 75 -37.68 70.15 46.72
N PHE A 76 -36.60 70.20 47.50
CA PHE A 76 -35.50 69.23 47.42
C PHE A 76 -35.97 67.81 47.75
N PHE A 77 -36.66 67.60 48.87
CA PHE A 77 -37.19 66.28 49.24
C PHE A 77 -38.21 65.77 48.22
N ARG A 78 -39.11 66.65 47.74
CA ARG A 78 -40.07 66.31 46.70
C ARG A 78 -39.39 65.98 45.36
N GLN A 79 -38.28 66.65 45.04
CA GLN A 79 -37.48 66.37 43.85
C GLN A 79 -36.74 65.03 43.97
N LEU A 80 -36.22 64.70 45.16
CA LEU A 80 -35.61 63.41 45.47
C LEU A 80 -36.64 62.28 45.34
N GLU A 81 -37.82 62.48 45.91
CA GLU A 81 -38.94 61.54 45.88
C GLU A 81 -39.47 61.30 44.47
N ARG A 82 -39.43 62.29 43.59
CA ARG A 82 -39.74 62.09 42.16
C ARG A 82 -38.65 61.32 41.42
N ARG A 83 -37.37 61.57 41.73
CA ARG A 83 -36.23 60.93 41.05
C ARG A 83 -35.96 59.49 41.51
N LEU A 84 -36.32 59.12 42.73
CA LEU A 84 -36.07 57.78 43.28
C LEU A 84 -36.83 56.67 42.52
N PRO A 85 -38.16 56.76 42.30
CA PRO A 85 -38.92 55.78 41.52
C PRO A 85 -38.50 55.74 40.05
N GLU A 86 -38.19 56.90 39.46
CA GLU A 86 -37.68 57.00 38.09
C GLU A 86 -36.33 56.28 37.94
N SER A 87 -35.40 56.50 38.87
CA SER A 87 -34.10 55.81 38.88
C SER A 87 -34.26 54.31 39.12
N GLN A 88 -35.14 53.87 40.02
CA GLN A 88 -35.41 52.44 40.26
C GLN A 88 -36.00 51.74 39.04
N THR A 89 -36.91 52.42 38.33
CA THR A 89 -37.50 51.88 37.10
C THR A 89 -36.44 51.75 36.01
N GLN A 90 -35.53 52.72 35.90
CA GLN A 90 -34.38 52.65 34.99
C GLN A 90 -33.42 51.50 35.35
N TRP A 91 -33.14 51.28 36.64
CA TRP A 91 -32.30 50.16 37.09
C TRP A 91 -32.92 48.80 36.79
N ARG A 92 -34.22 48.61 37.07
CA ARG A 92 -34.93 47.36 36.76
C ARG A 92 -35.00 47.10 35.26
N LEU A 93 -35.22 48.14 34.46
CA LEU A 93 -35.20 48.04 33.01
C LEU A 93 -33.81 47.66 32.49
N LEU A 94 -32.77 48.26 33.05
CA LEU A 94 -31.37 47.95 32.72
C LEU A 94 -31.01 46.52 33.11
N GLU A 95 -31.38 46.10 34.31
CA GLU A 95 -31.20 44.73 34.82
C GLU A 95 -31.90 43.72 33.91
N GLY A 96 -33.17 43.96 33.57
CA GLY A 96 -33.91 43.09 32.65
C GLY A 96 -33.29 43.01 31.25
N LYS A 97 -32.80 44.13 30.71
CA LYS A 97 -32.08 44.14 29.42
C LYS A 97 -30.76 43.40 29.48
N LEU A 98 -30.01 43.53 30.58
CA LEU A 98 -28.73 42.85 30.76
C LEU A 98 -28.94 41.34 30.91
N ILE A 99 -29.91 40.92 31.72
CA ILE A 99 -30.30 39.52 31.89
C ILE A 99 -30.74 38.96 30.54
N GLY A 100 -31.62 39.65 29.81
CA GLY A 100 -32.06 39.21 28.47
C GLY A 100 -30.88 39.02 27.51
N ALA A 101 -29.92 39.95 27.50
CA ALA A 101 -28.77 39.85 26.61
C ALA A 101 -27.86 38.66 26.97
N PHE A 102 -27.68 38.36 28.27
CA PHE A 102 -26.97 37.17 28.72
C PHE A 102 -27.75 35.86 28.48
N GLU A 103 -29.08 35.88 28.56
CA GLU A 103 -29.93 34.73 28.24
C GLU A 103 -29.86 34.39 26.74
N GLU A 104 -29.83 35.40 25.86
CA GLU A 104 -29.59 35.19 24.43
C GLU A 104 -28.17 34.67 24.18
N LEU A 105 -27.15 35.25 24.84
CA LEU A 105 -25.76 34.78 24.72
C LEU A 105 -25.61 33.32 25.18
N GLY A 106 -26.20 32.97 26.33
CA GLY A 106 -26.18 31.62 26.89
C GLY A 106 -26.95 30.60 26.06
N ALA A 107 -27.97 31.05 25.33
CA ALA A 107 -28.68 30.23 24.33
C ALA A 107 -27.91 30.10 23.00
N GLY A 108 -26.73 30.73 22.88
CA GLY A 108 -25.93 30.76 21.67
C GLY A 108 -26.50 31.68 20.58
N ASP A 109 -27.45 32.57 20.92
CA ASP A 109 -27.99 33.56 19.98
C ASP A 109 -27.20 34.86 20.03
N LEU A 110 -26.04 34.88 19.34
CA LEU A 110 -25.12 36.02 19.35
C LEU A 110 -25.73 37.23 18.64
N VAL A 111 -26.56 37.03 17.62
CA VAL A 111 -27.24 38.11 16.90
C VAL A 111 -28.22 38.84 17.82
N ARG A 112 -29.11 38.12 18.52
CA ARG A 112 -30.07 38.73 19.44
C ARG A 112 -29.39 39.32 20.67
N SER A 113 -28.37 38.64 21.20
CA SER A 113 -27.53 39.16 22.28
C SER A 113 -26.93 40.53 21.90
N ASN A 114 -26.31 40.63 20.72
CA ASN A 114 -25.73 41.87 20.22
C ASN A 114 -26.77 42.98 20.00
N GLN A 115 -27.99 42.65 19.56
CA GLN A 115 -29.07 43.61 19.43
C GLN A 115 -29.51 44.17 20.79
N GLN A 116 -29.65 43.31 21.80
CA GLN A 116 -30.00 43.73 23.16
C GLN A 116 -28.85 44.50 23.83
N ALA A 117 -27.60 44.13 23.54
CA ALA A 117 -26.41 44.81 24.03
C ALA A 117 -26.34 46.29 23.62
N LYS A 118 -26.86 46.66 22.44
CA LYS A 118 -26.93 48.06 21.96
C LYS A 118 -27.83 48.96 22.83
N ALA A 119 -28.76 48.37 23.57
CA ALA A 119 -29.67 49.11 24.46
C ALA A 119 -29.09 49.30 25.88
N LEU A 120 -27.87 48.81 26.14
CA LEU A 120 -27.14 48.94 27.41
C LEU A 120 -26.21 50.18 27.40
N PRO A 121 -25.80 50.69 28.57
CA PRO A 121 -24.78 51.72 28.70
C PRO A 121 -23.45 51.31 28.06
N ASP A 122 -22.72 52.27 27.48
CA ASP A 122 -21.54 52.06 26.62
C ASP A 122 -20.48 51.08 27.16
N ARG A 123 -20.23 51.06 28.48
CA ARG A 123 -19.24 50.15 29.08
C ARG A 123 -19.74 48.69 29.07
N LEU A 124 -20.99 48.46 29.44
CA LEU A 124 -21.60 47.13 29.44
C LEU A 124 -21.84 46.64 28.01
N SER A 125 -22.32 47.53 27.14
CA SER A 125 -22.51 47.25 25.71
C SER A 125 -21.19 46.78 25.07
N ARG A 126 -20.10 47.54 25.22
CA ARG A 126 -18.79 47.16 24.67
C ARG A 126 -18.25 45.84 25.22
N ALA A 127 -18.40 45.59 26.52
CA ALA A 127 -17.94 44.34 27.12
C ALA A 127 -18.71 43.11 26.58
N LEU A 128 -20.03 43.24 26.45
CA LEU A 128 -20.88 42.16 25.94
C LEU A 128 -20.67 41.93 24.44
N LEU A 129 -20.55 43.00 23.65
CA LEU A 129 -20.23 42.91 22.21
C LEU A 129 -18.86 42.22 22.01
N ALA A 130 -17.83 42.62 22.77
CA ALA A 130 -16.52 41.97 22.70
C ALA A 130 -16.56 40.48 23.08
N ALA A 131 -17.36 40.11 24.08
CA ALA A 131 -17.56 38.70 24.45
C ALA A 131 -18.28 37.91 23.34
N SER A 132 -19.31 38.51 22.72
CA SER A 132 -20.01 37.92 21.58
C SER A 132 -19.09 37.77 20.36
N ASP A 133 -18.27 38.78 20.06
CA ASP A 133 -17.32 38.72 18.94
C ASP A 133 -16.27 37.61 19.16
N ALA A 134 -15.77 37.46 20.39
CA ALA A 134 -14.85 36.37 20.74
C ALA A 134 -15.49 34.98 20.59
N LEU A 135 -16.76 34.82 21.03
CA LEU A 135 -17.50 33.57 20.85
C LEU A 135 -17.81 33.29 19.37
N SER A 136 -18.11 34.33 18.58
CA SER A 136 -18.33 34.23 17.14
C SER A 136 -17.06 33.77 16.41
N ALA A 137 -15.92 34.36 16.75
CA ALA A 137 -14.62 33.97 16.22
C ALA A 137 -14.29 32.52 16.57
N LEU A 138 -14.48 32.12 17.84
CA LEU A 138 -14.26 30.74 18.30
C LEU A 138 -15.18 29.75 17.58
N ALA A 139 -16.47 30.05 17.45
CA ALA A 139 -17.41 29.18 16.75
C ALA A 139 -17.04 29.03 15.27
N THR A 140 -16.56 30.10 14.63
CA THR A 140 -16.09 30.08 13.23
C THR A 140 -14.81 29.26 13.10
N GLU A 141 -13.85 29.41 14.02
CA GLU A 141 -12.61 28.63 14.04
C GLU A 141 -12.91 27.13 14.23
N ILE A 142 -13.80 26.78 15.16
CA ILE A 142 -14.25 25.40 15.36
C ILE A 142 -14.90 24.82 14.09
N GLN A 143 -15.72 25.59 13.37
CA GLN A 143 -16.31 25.15 12.10
C GLN A 143 -15.22 24.84 11.06
N ASN A 144 -14.26 25.76 10.88
CA ASN A 144 -13.18 25.58 9.92
C ASN A 144 -12.31 24.36 10.26
N SER A 145 -11.91 24.21 11.53
CA SER A 145 -11.13 23.05 11.98
C SER A 145 -11.90 21.73 11.82
N SER A 146 -13.23 21.75 11.98
CA SER A 146 -14.06 20.55 11.79
C SER A 146 -14.10 20.09 10.32
N ILE A 147 -14.17 21.06 9.39
CA ILE A 147 -14.10 20.79 7.95
C ILE A 147 -12.74 20.22 7.58
N GLU A 148 -11.65 20.78 8.12
CA GLU A 148 -10.30 20.27 7.91
C GLU A 148 -10.14 18.83 8.41
N VAL A 149 -10.64 18.52 9.62
CA VAL A 149 -10.64 17.16 10.17
C VAL A 149 -11.43 16.18 9.30
N ALA A 150 -12.60 16.58 8.80
CA ALA A 150 -13.41 15.75 7.92
C ALA A 150 -12.69 15.49 6.58
N SER A 151 -12.07 16.52 5.99
CA SER A 151 -11.28 16.40 4.76
C SER A 151 -10.07 15.49 4.93
N SER A 152 -9.29 15.66 6.01
CA SER A 152 -8.16 14.79 6.31
C SER A 152 -8.59 13.34 6.56
N ALA A 153 -9.76 13.13 7.18
CA ALA A 153 -10.31 11.79 7.35
C ALA A 153 -10.65 11.12 6.03
N ASP A 154 -11.27 11.84 5.08
CA ASP A 154 -11.57 11.33 3.74
C ASP A 154 -10.27 10.99 2.96
N GLU A 155 -9.24 11.84 3.04
CA GLU A 155 -7.91 11.55 2.48
C GLU A 155 -7.30 10.28 3.07
N VAL A 156 -7.37 10.09 4.39
CA VAL A 156 -6.89 8.88 5.06
C VAL A 156 -7.66 7.65 4.59
N ASN A 157 -8.98 7.75 4.38
CA ASN A 157 -9.79 6.66 3.84
C ASN A 157 -9.38 6.30 2.41
N GLN A 158 -9.11 7.29 1.55
CA GLN A 158 -8.64 7.06 0.20
C GLN A 158 -7.27 6.35 0.19
N ILE A 159 -6.33 6.83 1.02
CA ILE A 159 -5.02 6.20 1.19
C ILE A 159 -5.17 4.75 1.70
N ALA A 160 -6.07 4.51 2.65
CA ALA A 160 -6.33 3.18 3.16
C ALA A 160 -6.88 2.23 2.07
N SER A 161 -7.76 2.72 1.20
CA SER A 161 -8.29 1.98 0.06
C SER A 161 -7.21 1.61 -0.95
N ASP A 162 -6.39 2.58 -1.35
CA ASP A 162 -5.28 2.36 -2.30
C ASP A 162 -4.28 1.35 -1.74
N LEU A 163 -3.97 1.48 -0.44
CA LEU A 163 -3.05 0.59 0.25
C LEU A 163 -3.63 -0.82 0.43
N ALA A 164 -4.96 -0.97 0.53
CA ALA A 164 -5.64 -2.28 0.54
C ALA A 164 -5.57 -2.98 -0.82
N SER A 165 -5.73 -2.23 -1.91
CA SER A 165 -5.54 -2.73 -3.26
C SER A 165 -4.09 -3.19 -3.48
N GLY A 166 -3.11 -2.35 -3.11
CA GLY A 166 -1.69 -2.69 -3.17
C GLY A 166 -1.32 -3.91 -2.32
N SER A 167 -1.88 -4.02 -1.11
CA SER A 167 -1.70 -5.17 -0.22
C SER A 167 -2.25 -6.47 -0.85
N SER A 168 -3.39 -6.41 -1.53
CA SER A 168 -3.98 -7.55 -2.23
C SER A 168 -3.13 -8.00 -3.42
N GLN A 169 -2.60 -7.05 -4.19
CA GLN A 169 -1.66 -7.34 -5.27
C GLN A 169 -0.37 -7.96 -4.75
N GLN A 170 0.18 -7.43 -3.65
CA GLN A 170 1.37 -7.99 -3.01
C GLN A 170 1.13 -9.42 -2.50
N ALA A 171 -0.05 -9.72 -1.97
CA ALA A 171 -0.42 -11.08 -1.58
C ALA A 171 -0.39 -12.05 -2.77
N ALA A 172 -0.94 -11.64 -3.91
CA ALA A 172 -0.92 -12.46 -5.14
C ALA A 172 0.52 -12.68 -5.63
N SER A 173 1.35 -11.65 -5.66
CA SER A 173 2.77 -11.77 -6.04
C SER A 173 3.54 -12.70 -5.09
N VAL A 174 3.27 -12.67 -3.79
CA VAL A 174 3.91 -13.60 -2.83
C VAL A 174 3.56 -15.05 -3.16
N VAL A 175 2.30 -15.35 -3.49
CA VAL A 175 1.87 -16.70 -3.90
C VAL A 175 2.57 -17.13 -5.19
N GLU A 176 2.63 -16.26 -6.19
CA GLU A 176 3.27 -16.54 -7.47
C GLU A 176 4.78 -16.80 -7.32
N ILE A 177 5.50 -15.94 -6.59
CA ILE A 177 6.93 -16.12 -6.35
C ILE A 177 7.16 -17.41 -5.54
N THR A 178 6.33 -17.71 -4.55
CA THR A 178 6.45 -18.96 -3.78
C THR A 178 6.34 -20.18 -4.68
N ALA A 179 5.35 -20.22 -5.58
CA ALA A 179 5.19 -21.31 -6.54
C ALA A 179 6.40 -21.42 -7.50
N ALA A 180 6.92 -20.28 -7.97
CA ALA A 180 8.13 -20.25 -8.81
C ALA A 180 9.36 -20.79 -8.06
N MET A 181 9.51 -20.47 -6.78
CA MET A 181 10.60 -21.00 -5.95
C MET A 181 10.48 -22.51 -5.71
N GLU A 182 9.26 -23.03 -5.52
CA GLU A 182 9.03 -24.47 -5.40
C GLU A 182 9.36 -25.22 -6.71
N GLU A 183 9.04 -24.65 -7.87
CA GLU A 183 9.44 -25.19 -9.18
C GLU A 183 10.97 -25.13 -9.38
N LEU A 184 11.61 -24.03 -8.98
CA LEU A 184 13.06 -23.88 -9.02
C LEU A 184 13.75 -24.94 -8.16
N ALA A 185 13.27 -25.19 -6.94
CA ALA A 185 13.81 -26.22 -6.05
C ALA A 185 13.68 -27.62 -6.65
N ARG A 186 12.53 -27.94 -7.27
CA ARG A 186 12.35 -29.21 -8.00
C ARG A 186 13.32 -29.34 -9.16
N THR A 187 13.46 -28.30 -9.98
CA THR A 187 14.34 -28.29 -11.15
C THR A 187 15.81 -28.42 -10.74
N ALA A 188 16.22 -27.71 -9.69
CA ALA A 188 17.56 -27.83 -9.14
C ALA A 188 17.81 -29.25 -8.58
N SER A 189 16.89 -29.84 -7.83
CA SER A 189 17.04 -31.24 -7.40
C SER A 189 17.25 -32.20 -8.57
N GLN A 190 16.50 -32.03 -9.67
CA GLN A 190 16.66 -32.84 -10.88
C GLN A 190 18.01 -32.62 -11.57
N ILE A 191 18.50 -31.38 -11.66
CA ILE A 191 19.82 -31.06 -12.21
C ILE A 191 20.92 -31.72 -11.37
N ALA A 192 20.82 -31.66 -10.05
CA ALA A 192 21.79 -32.27 -9.14
C ALA A 192 21.86 -33.79 -9.35
N GLU A 193 20.72 -34.47 -9.46
CA GLU A 193 20.66 -35.92 -9.73
C GLU A 193 21.26 -36.27 -11.10
N ASN A 194 20.92 -35.50 -12.14
CA ASN A 194 21.48 -35.69 -13.48
C ASN A 194 23.00 -35.51 -13.48
N ALA A 195 23.51 -34.52 -12.75
CA ALA A 195 24.94 -34.28 -12.62
C ALA A 195 25.65 -35.44 -11.88
N THR A 196 25.05 -35.96 -10.80
CA THR A 196 25.58 -37.17 -10.12
C THR A 196 25.61 -38.38 -11.06
N ARG A 197 24.56 -38.56 -11.87
CA ARG A 197 24.48 -39.64 -12.87
C ARG A 197 25.53 -39.48 -13.96
N GLN A 198 25.74 -38.26 -14.46
CA GLN A 198 26.77 -37.90 -15.44
C GLN A 198 28.17 -38.21 -14.90
N ALA A 199 28.46 -37.83 -13.65
CA ALA A 199 29.73 -38.14 -12.99
C ALA A 199 29.97 -39.67 -12.91
N GLY A 200 28.93 -40.43 -12.56
CA GLY A 200 28.99 -41.89 -12.53
C GLY A 200 29.21 -42.54 -13.89
N LEU A 201 28.64 -41.98 -14.97
CA LEU A 201 28.89 -42.45 -16.34
C LEU A 201 30.32 -42.12 -16.79
N ALA A 202 30.81 -40.92 -16.48
CA ALA A 202 32.15 -40.49 -16.81
C ALA A 202 33.22 -41.36 -16.09
N ALA A 203 33.01 -41.68 -14.81
CA ALA A 203 33.89 -42.59 -14.07
C ALA A 203 33.94 -44.01 -14.68
N ARG A 204 32.80 -44.51 -15.19
CA ARG A 204 32.78 -45.80 -15.91
C ARG A 204 33.50 -45.72 -17.26
N ALA A 205 33.36 -44.60 -17.98
CA ALA A 205 34.06 -44.38 -19.24
C ALA A 205 35.58 -44.33 -19.02
N GLU A 206 36.03 -43.71 -17.94
CA GLU A 206 37.44 -43.71 -17.53
C GLU A 206 37.96 -45.12 -17.26
N ALA A 207 37.24 -45.92 -16.46
CA ALA A 207 37.61 -47.31 -16.18
C ALA A 207 37.62 -48.21 -17.44
N ASN A 208 36.67 -48.00 -18.36
CA ASN A 208 36.68 -48.68 -19.65
C ASN A 208 37.86 -48.24 -20.53
N GLY A 209 38.24 -46.96 -20.45
CA GLY A 209 39.44 -46.42 -21.08
C GLY A 209 40.72 -47.05 -20.53
N ASP A 210 40.82 -47.27 -19.21
CA ASP A 210 41.94 -47.97 -18.57
C ASP A 210 42.07 -49.40 -19.11
N ALA A 211 40.97 -50.15 -19.15
CA ALA A 211 40.95 -51.50 -19.70
C ALA A 211 41.31 -51.51 -21.20
N GLY A 212 40.82 -50.53 -21.96
CA GLY A 212 41.15 -50.38 -23.38
C GLY A 212 42.63 -50.07 -23.62
N ALA A 213 43.24 -49.22 -22.79
CA ALA A 213 44.66 -48.89 -22.87
C ALA A 213 45.52 -50.13 -22.64
N LEU A 214 45.20 -50.93 -21.60
CA LEU A 214 45.89 -52.19 -21.32
C LEU A 214 45.80 -53.18 -22.49
N ALA A 215 44.62 -53.34 -23.08
CA ALA A 215 44.44 -54.22 -24.23
C ALA A 215 45.24 -53.76 -25.47
N VAL A 216 45.36 -52.46 -25.68
CA VAL A 216 46.19 -51.90 -26.76
C VAL A 216 47.69 -52.10 -26.48
N ASP A 217 48.14 -51.93 -25.25
CA ASP A 217 49.54 -52.17 -24.86
C ASP A 217 49.92 -53.65 -25.04
N GLU A 218 49.03 -54.58 -24.68
CA GLU A 218 49.21 -56.01 -24.95
C GLU A 218 49.29 -56.31 -26.46
N ALA A 219 48.43 -55.67 -27.26
CA ALA A 219 48.45 -55.82 -28.72
C ALA A 219 49.74 -55.28 -29.34
N VAL A 220 50.23 -54.13 -28.87
CA VAL A 220 51.53 -53.55 -29.29
C VAL A 220 52.66 -54.52 -28.98
N ALA A 221 52.73 -55.06 -27.77
CA ALA A 221 53.75 -56.05 -27.38
C ALA A 221 53.67 -57.32 -28.24
N GLY A 222 52.45 -57.78 -28.56
CA GLY A 222 52.23 -58.92 -29.45
C GLY A 222 52.73 -58.69 -30.87
N VAL A 223 52.50 -57.51 -31.44
CA VAL A 223 52.97 -57.14 -32.79
C VAL A 223 54.50 -57.00 -32.83
N GLU A 224 55.12 -56.43 -31.79
CA GLU A 224 56.58 -56.35 -31.69
C GLU A 224 57.23 -57.74 -31.64
N GLU A 225 56.60 -58.71 -30.94
CA GLU A 225 57.03 -60.10 -30.94
C GLU A 225 56.88 -60.76 -32.32
N VAL A 226 55.79 -60.48 -33.04
CA VAL A 226 55.61 -60.93 -34.44
C VAL A 226 56.70 -60.37 -35.35
N GLN A 227 57.06 -59.08 -35.22
CA GLN A 227 58.16 -58.49 -35.98
C GLN A 227 59.48 -59.23 -35.74
N LYS A 228 59.84 -59.50 -34.47
CA LYS A 228 61.05 -60.27 -34.13
C LYS A 228 61.08 -61.64 -34.80
N ARG A 229 59.94 -62.35 -34.81
CA ARG A 229 59.81 -63.67 -35.46
C ARG A 229 59.95 -63.58 -36.98
N ILE A 230 59.33 -62.59 -37.61
CA ILE A 230 59.45 -62.37 -39.07
C ILE A 230 60.90 -62.06 -39.45
N THR A 231 61.60 -61.21 -38.69
CA THR A 231 63.04 -60.93 -38.89
C THR A 231 63.88 -62.22 -38.79
N ALA A 232 63.60 -63.07 -37.79
CA ALA A 232 64.31 -64.35 -37.66
C ALA A 232 64.04 -65.31 -38.84
N ILE A 233 62.81 -65.33 -39.37
CA ILE A 233 62.47 -66.11 -40.58
C ILE A 233 63.23 -65.58 -41.79
N SER A 234 63.23 -64.25 -41.99
CA SER A 234 63.95 -63.59 -43.09
C SER A 234 65.45 -63.92 -43.07
N GLN A 235 66.11 -63.84 -41.90
CA GLN A 235 67.52 -64.22 -41.73
C GLN A 235 67.79 -65.70 -42.07
N ARG A 236 66.88 -66.61 -41.70
CA ARG A 236 67.01 -68.04 -42.03
C ARG A 236 66.80 -68.30 -43.52
N ALA A 237 65.86 -67.60 -44.15
CA ALA A 237 65.61 -67.71 -45.59
C ALA A 237 66.81 -67.22 -46.40
N ASP A 238 67.43 -66.10 -45.99
CA ASP A 238 68.65 -65.58 -46.61
C ASP A 238 69.85 -66.54 -46.48
N ALA A 239 70.04 -67.12 -45.29
CA ALA A 239 71.06 -68.14 -45.08
C ALA A 239 70.82 -69.39 -45.94
N LEU A 240 69.56 -69.80 -46.12
CA LEU A 240 69.19 -70.92 -46.98
C LEU A 240 69.45 -70.60 -48.45
N GLY A 241 69.18 -69.36 -48.88
CA GLY A 241 69.50 -68.86 -50.22
C GLY A 241 70.99 -68.88 -50.51
N THR A 242 71.83 -68.51 -49.53
CA THR A 242 73.29 -68.58 -49.64
C THR A 242 73.77 -70.03 -49.77
N ARG A 243 73.28 -70.94 -48.91
CA ARG A 243 73.60 -72.37 -49.00
C ARG A 243 73.15 -72.98 -50.33
N SER A 244 72.00 -72.57 -50.87
CA SER A 244 71.53 -73.04 -52.17
C SER A 244 72.51 -72.69 -53.29
N LYS A 245 73.11 -71.50 -53.27
CA LYS A 245 74.15 -71.09 -54.25
C LYS A 245 75.42 -71.92 -54.15
N GLU A 246 75.82 -72.31 -52.94
CA GLU A 246 76.96 -73.23 -52.75
C GLU A 246 76.68 -74.59 -53.38
N ILE A 247 75.46 -75.12 -53.24
CA ILE A 247 75.06 -76.40 -53.87
C ILE A 247 75.07 -76.27 -55.40
N TYR A 248 74.61 -75.16 -55.99
CA TYR A 248 74.74 -74.93 -57.44
C TYR A 248 76.17 -75.07 -57.92
N ARG A 249 77.12 -74.46 -57.20
CA ARG A 249 78.55 -74.52 -57.56
C ARG A 249 79.10 -75.95 -57.49
N VAL A 250 78.62 -76.75 -56.54
CA VAL A 250 78.97 -78.18 -56.46
C VAL A 250 78.38 -78.97 -57.63
N LEU A 251 77.13 -78.73 -58.00
CA LEU A 251 76.50 -79.39 -59.15
C LEU A 251 77.15 -79.03 -60.49
N GLU A 252 77.60 -77.78 -60.63
CA GLU A 252 78.37 -77.33 -61.80
C GLU A 252 79.68 -78.11 -61.92
N LEU A 253 80.44 -78.23 -60.83
CA LEU A 253 81.64 -79.08 -60.78
C LEU A 253 81.35 -80.55 -61.10
N ILE A 254 80.26 -81.12 -60.57
CA ILE A 254 79.90 -82.52 -60.87
C ILE A 254 79.54 -82.68 -62.36
N THR A 255 78.92 -81.66 -62.98
CA THR A 255 78.62 -81.68 -64.41
C THR A 255 79.89 -81.63 -65.25
N GLU A 256 80.84 -80.77 -64.87
CA GLU A 256 82.17 -80.70 -65.50
C GLU A 256 82.87 -82.06 -65.39
N ILE A 257 82.92 -82.67 -64.20
CA ILE A 257 83.50 -84.00 -63.98
C ILE A 257 82.78 -85.06 -64.83
N ALA A 258 81.45 -85.03 -64.89
CA ALA A 258 80.69 -85.99 -65.69
C ALA A 258 80.92 -85.78 -67.20
N GLN A 259 81.07 -84.55 -67.68
CA GLN A 259 81.48 -84.26 -69.06
C GLN A 259 82.90 -84.73 -69.37
N GLU A 260 83.87 -84.45 -68.50
CA GLU A 260 85.24 -84.96 -68.63
C GLU A 260 85.26 -86.49 -68.64
N THR A 261 84.50 -87.13 -67.76
CA THR A 261 84.37 -88.59 -67.69
C THR A 261 83.72 -89.14 -68.96
N HIS A 262 82.72 -88.46 -69.51
CA HIS A 262 82.10 -88.83 -70.78
C HIS A 262 83.10 -88.76 -71.94
N ILE A 263 83.89 -87.68 -72.03
CA ILE A 263 84.94 -87.51 -73.04
C ILE A 263 86.04 -88.57 -72.87
N LEU A 264 86.48 -88.81 -71.63
CA LEU A 264 87.51 -89.80 -71.30
C LEU A 264 87.06 -91.21 -71.70
N SER A 265 85.80 -91.56 -71.42
CA SER A 265 85.20 -92.84 -71.79
C SER A 265 85.03 -92.99 -73.31
N LEU A 266 84.70 -91.91 -74.02
CA LEU A 266 84.63 -91.91 -75.48
C LEU A 266 86.02 -92.13 -76.10
N ASN A 267 87.04 -91.45 -75.60
CA ASN A 267 88.43 -91.66 -76.03
C ASN A 267 88.90 -93.09 -75.75
N ALA A 268 88.56 -93.65 -74.58
CA ALA A 268 88.87 -95.03 -74.24
C ALA A 268 88.12 -96.05 -75.13
N ALA A 269 86.86 -95.77 -75.51
CA ALA A 269 86.08 -96.60 -76.41
C ALA A 269 86.67 -96.59 -77.84
N ILE A 270 87.11 -95.43 -78.33
CA ILE A 270 87.81 -95.29 -79.62
C ILE A 270 89.11 -96.09 -79.63
N GLU A 271 89.94 -95.96 -78.59
CA GLU A 271 91.21 -96.69 -78.47
C GLU A 271 90.99 -98.22 -78.35
N ALA A 272 89.94 -98.63 -77.64
CA ALA A 272 89.56 -100.04 -77.54
C ALA A 272 89.09 -100.64 -78.88
N VAL A 273 88.45 -99.85 -79.75
CA VAL A 273 88.12 -100.24 -81.14
C VAL A 273 89.38 -100.33 -82.00
N ALA A 274 90.32 -99.40 -81.82
CA ALA A 274 91.61 -99.38 -82.52
C ALA A 274 92.49 -100.62 -82.19
N ALA A 275 92.41 -101.14 -80.96
CA ALA A 275 93.14 -102.33 -80.50
C ALA A 275 92.57 -103.69 -80.98
N GLY A 276 91.46 -103.72 -81.73
CA GLY A 276 90.95 -104.94 -82.36
C GLY A 276 90.47 -106.04 -81.38
N ALA A 277 91.01 -107.26 -81.49
CA ALA A 277 90.55 -108.42 -80.70
C ALA A 277 90.84 -108.29 -79.19
N ASP A 278 91.96 -107.66 -78.82
CA ASP A 278 92.41 -107.49 -77.43
C ASP A 278 91.66 -106.36 -76.69
N GLY A 279 91.05 -105.42 -77.44
CA GLY A 279 90.31 -104.27 -76.89
C GLY A 279 88.85 -104.55 -76.51
N ARG A 280 88.26 -105.69 -76.87
CA ARG A 280 86.81 -105.97 -76.68
C ARG A 280 86.32 -105.81 -75.25
N ARG A 281 87.06 -106.31 -74.25
CA ARG A 281 86.65 -106.16 -72.84
C ARG A 281 86.79 -104.73 -72.33
N PHE A 282 87.77 -103.97 -72.84
CA PHE A 282 87.95 -102.56 -72.51
C PHE A 282 86.87 -101.68 -73.15
N SER A 283 86.41 -102.00 -74.36
CA SER A 283 85.31 -101.30 -75.03
C SER A 283 84.00 -101.40 -74.24
N VAL A 284 83.70 -102.57 -73.66
CA VAL A 284 82.51 -102.75 -72.79
C VAL A 284 82.60 -101.89 -71.53
N VAL A 285 83.78 -101.83 -70.88
CA VAL A 285 84.00 -100.98 -69.70
C VAL A 285 83.89 -99.49 -70.07
N ALA A 286 84.44 -99.08 -71.21
CA ALA A 286 84.37 -97.71 -71.68
C ALA A 286 82.93 -97.26 -71.98
N GLU A 287 82.10 -98.11 -72.61
CA GLU A 287 80.68 -97.81 -72.84
C GLU A 287 79.89 -97.74 -71.51
N GLU A 288 80.20 -98.61 -70.54
CA GLU A 288 79.56 -98.57 -69.21
C GLU A 288 79.92 -97.29 -68.44
N VAL A 289 81.19 -96.84 -68.50
CA VAL A 289 81.62 -95.55 -67.92
C VAL A 289 80.94 -94.39 -68.64
N ARG A 290 80.79 -94.45 -69.96
CA ARG A 290 80.08 -93.42 -70.75
C ARG A 290 78.61 -93.32 -70.34
N HIS A 291 77.96 -94.46 -70.16
CA HIS A 291 76.58 -94.55 -69.69
C HIS A 291 76.44 -94.05 -68.25
N LEU A 292 77.39 -94.36 -67.35
CA LEU A 292 77.42 -93.83 -65.99
C LEU A 292 77.58 -92.30 -65.96
N ALA A 293 78.47 -91.77 -66.81
CA ALA A 293 78.67 -90.33 -66.96
C ALA A 293 77.41 -89.63 -67.48
N HIS A 294 76.72 -90.21 -68.47
CA HIS A 294 75.44 -89.70 -68.97
C HIS A 294 74.36 -89.72 -67.88
N ARG A 295 74.20 -90.83 -67.15
CA ARG A 295 73.27 -90.92 -66.02
C ARG A 295 73.59 -89.93 -64.89
N SER A 296 74.87 -89.63 -64.67
CA SER A 296 75.30 -88.61 -63.72
C SER A 296 74.88 -87.21 -64.16
N GLN A 297 74.99 -86.88 -65.46
CA GLN A 297 74.50 -85.61 -66.01
C GLN A 297 72.99 -85.47 -65.87
N GLU A 298 72.21 -86.49 -66.26
CA GLU A 298 70.75 -86.49 -66.10
C GLU A 298 70.32 -86.33 -64.63
N SER A 299 71.05 -86.97 -63.70
CA SER A 299 70.79 -86.84 -62.27
C SER A 299 71.09 -85.43 -61.76
N VAL A 300 72.20 -84.83 -62.21
CA VAL A 300 72.54 -83.44 -61.86
C VAL A 300 71.50 -82.46 -62.40
N ASP A 301 71.02 -82.66 -63.63
CA ASP A 301 69.96 -81.83 -64.22
C ASP A 301 68.63 -81.94 -63.46
N SER A 302 68.29 -83.14 -63.00
CA SER A 302 67.13 -83.34 -62.11
C SER A 302 67.29 -82.60 -60.78
N VAL A 303 68.47 -82.66 -60.14
CA VAL A 303 68.74 -81.95 -58.89
C VAL A 303 68.79 -80.43 -59.10
N ARG A 304 69.27 -79.94 -60.26
CA ARG A 304 69.18 -78.51 -60.62
C ARG A 304 67.73 -78.05 -60.67
N GLY A 305 66.83 -78.80 -61.31
CA GLY A 305 65.40 -78.47 -61.36
C GLY A 305 64.78 -78.34 -59.96
N LEU A 306 65.13 -79.25 -59.03
CA LEU A 306 64.70 -79.17 -57.63
C LEU A 306 65.28 -77.94 -56.92
N LEU A 307 66.53 -77.56 -57.20
CA LEU A 307 67.14 -76.35 -56.63
C LEU A 307 66.56 -75.06 -57.21
N ASP A 308 66.17 -75.04 -58.48
CA ASP A 308 65.48 -73.89 -59.09
C ASP A 308 64.14 -73.65 -58.38
N GLU A 309 63.38 -74.72 -58.14
CA GLU A 309 62.12 -74.68 -57.39
C GLU A 309 62.35 -74.25 -55.93
N PHE A 310 63.38 -74.79 -55.27
CA PHE A 310 63.77 -74.42 -53.91
C PHE A 310 64.19 -72.95 -53.78
N SER A 311 64.99 -72.45 -54.72
CA SER A 311 65.42 -71.05 -54.80
C SER A 311 64.23 -70.11 -55.07
N SER A 312 63.28 -70.54 -55.90
CA SER A 312 62.00 -69.83 -56.10
C SER A 312 61.21 -69.73 -54.78
N SER A 313 61.09 -70.84 -54.05
CA SER A 313 60.39 -70.89 -52.75
C SER A 313 61.04 -69.99 -51.70
N ILE A 314 62.37 -69.93 -51.64
CA ILE A 314 63.11 -69.02 -50.74
C ILE A 314 62.80 -67.57 -51.07
N ARG A 315 62.84 -67.19 -52.36
CA ARG A 315 62.51 -65.81 -52.79
C ARG A 315 61.08 -65.43 -52.44
N ALA A 316 60.13 -66.33 -52.69
CA ALA A 316 58.73 -66.12 -52.30
C ALA A 316 58.59 -65.94 -50.78
N THR A 317 59.35 -66.70 -49.98
CA THR A 317 59.38 -66.56 -48.52
C THR A 317 59.93 -65.20 -48.09
N ILE A 318 61.01 -64.72 -48.71
CA ILE A 318 61.59 -63.40 -48.42
C ILE A 318 60.57 -62.30 -48.71
N VAL A 319 59.92 -62.32 -49.88
CA VAL A 319 58.90 -61.34 -50.25
C VAL A 319 57.73 -61.36 -49.25
N ALA A 320 57.23 -62.55 -48.89
CA ALA A 320 56.18 -62.69 -47.89
C ALA A 320 56.59 -62.14 -46.51
N THR A 321 57.86 -62.31 -46.10
CA THR A 321 58.36 -61.71 -44.84
C THR A 321 58.49 -60.19 -44.91
N GLU A 322 58.88 -59.62 -46.04
CA GLU A 322 58.94 -58.16 -46.24
C GLU A 322 57.54 -57.54 -46.19
N GLU A 323 56.57 -58.15 -46.88
CA GLU A 323 55.16 -57.75 -46.82
C GLU A 323 54.60 -57.87 -45.39
N GLY A 324 54.91 -58.98 -44.70
CA GLY A 324 54.54 -59.18 -43.31
C GLY A 324 55.12 -58.14 -42.35
N MET A 325 56.39 -57.73 -42.53
CA MET A 325 56.98 -56.65 -41.74
C MET A 325 56.29 -55.31 -41.98
N LYS A 326 55.97 -55.00 -43.25
CA LYS A 326 55.27 -53.77 -43.61
C LYS A 326 53.88 -53.70 -42.98
N GLU A 327 53.13 -54.79 -43.02
CA GLU A 327 51.80 -54.85 -42.41
C GLU A 327 51.87 -54.76 -40.88
N ALA A 328 52.81 -55.47 -40.24
CA ALA A 328 53.04 -55.35 -38.80
C ALA A 328 53.40 -53.91 -38.40
N GLY A 329 54.19 -53.20 -39.20
CA GLY A 329 54.47 -51.78 -39.02
C GLY A 329 53.21 -50.89 -39.05
N ARG A 330 52.31 -51.12 -40.01
CA ARG A 330 51.02 -50.41 -40.08
C ARG A 330 50.13 -50.71 -38.87
N VAL A 331 50.09 -51.96 -38.40
CA VAL A 331 49.32 -52.32 -37.19
C VAL A 331 49.88 -51.62 -35.95
N LEU A 332 51.20 -51.54 -35.82
CA LEU A 332 51.86 -50.84 -34.71
C LEU A 332 51.54 -49.35 -34.69
N GLU A 333 51.62 -48.68 -35.85
CA GLU A 333 51.26 -47.27 -36.01
C GLU A 333 49.80 -47.01 -35.60
N ARG A 334 48.87 -47.84 -36.09
CA ARG A 334 47.44 -47.74 -35.74
C ARG A 334 47.17 -47.99 -34.27
N SER A 335 47.87 -48.96 -33.67
CA SER A 335 47.72 -49.28 -32.24
C SER A 335 48.21 -48.13 -31.36
N ARG A 336 49.32 -47.50 -31.72
CA ARG A 336 49.81 -46.29 -31.02
C ARG A 336 48.84 -45.13 -31.15
N ALA A 337 48.28 -44.90 -32.34
CA ALA A 337 47.25 -43.88 -32.54
C ALA A 337 46.00 -44.15 -31.68
N ALA A 338 45.57 -45.41 -31.56
CA ALA A 338 44.47 -45.81 -30.68
C ALA A 338 44.80 -45.55 -29.20
N SER A 339 46.03 -45.85 -28.74
CA SER A 339 46.47 -45.58 -27.37
C SER A 339 46.41 -44.09 -27.02
N THR A 340 46.86 -43.22 -27.92
CA THR A 340 46.73 -41.76 -27.76
C THR A 340 45.27 -41.32 -27.64
N ALA A 341 44.40 -41.81 -28.54
CA ALA A 341 42.97 -41.47 -28.51
C ALA A 341 42.27 -41.94 -27.22
N ILE A 342 42.62 -43.13 -26.72
CA ILE A 342 42.11 -43.64 -25.43
C ILE A 342 42.56 -42.75 -24.27
N THR A 343 43.81 -42.29 -24.30
CA THR A 343 44.35 -41.38 -23.27
C THR A 343 43.59 -40.05 -23.25
N GLU A 344 43.34 -39.46 -24.43
CA GLU A 344 42.55 -38.23 -24.56
C GLU A 344 41.11 -38.42 -24.05
N LEU A 345 40.47 -39.56 -24.38
CA LEU A 345 39.12 -39.88 -23.90
C LEU A 345 39.05 -40.01 -22.37
N ARG A 346 40.07 -40.61 -21.75
CA ARG A 346 40.15 -40.70 -20.28
C ARG A 346 40.26 -39.33 -19.63
N LEU A 347 41.13 -38.46 -20.13
CA LEU A 347 41.28 -37.09 -19.63
C LEU A 347 39.95 -36.31 -19.75
N ALA A 348 39.29 -36.38 -20.91
CA ALA A 348 38.00 -35.75 -21.12
C ALA A 348 36.90 -36.30 -20.19
N SER A 349 36.92 -37.61 -19.91
CA SER A 349 35.99 -38.26 -18.98
C SER A 349 36.24 -37.80 -17.53
N GLY A 350 37.51 -37.73 -17.11
CA GLY A 350 37.87 -37.21 -15.79
C GLY A 350 37.40 -35.76 -15.58
N ASP A 351 37.60 -34.90 -16.59
CA ASP A 351 37.10 -33.52 -16.55
C ASP A 351 35.57 -33.46 -16.51
N THR A 352 34.88 -34.30 -17.28
CA THR A 352 33.41 -34.40 -17.25
C THR A 352 32.91 -34.79 -15.88
N SER A 353 33.57 -35.74 -15.22
CA SER A 353 33.24 -36.17 -13.85
C SER A 353 33.38 -35.01 -12.85
N ARG A 354 34.51 -34.30 -12.90
CA ARG A 354 34.79 -33.15 -12.04
C ARG A 354 33.78 -32.02 -12.22
N VAL A 355 33.48 -31.64 -13.47
CA VAL A 355 32.50 -30.58 -13.77
C VAL A 355 31.11 -30.99 -13.29
N SER A 356 30.74 -32.26 -13.47
CA SER A 356 29.44 -32.77 -13.01
C SER A 356 29.31 -32.72 -11.48
N GLN A 357 30.38 -33.00 -10.73
CA GLN A 357 30.39 -32.82 -9.28
C GLN A 357 30.23 -31.35 -8.89
N GLN A 358 30.88 -30.42 -9.60
CA GLN A 358 30.74 -28.99 -9.37
C GLN A 358 29.30 -28.50 -9.63
N ILE A 359 28.67 -28.98 -10.70
CA ILE A 359 27.26 -28.70 -11.00
C ILE A 359 26.38 -29.18 -9.84
N SER A 360 26.56 -30.43 -9.38
CA SER A 360 25.79 -30.99 -8.27
C SER A 360 25.89 -30.12 -6.99
N LEU A 361 27.10 -29.67 -6.63
CA LEU A 361 27.32 -28.78 -5.48
C LEU A 361 26.68 -27.40 -5.65
N ALA A 362 26.87 -26.77 -6.81
CA ALA A 362 26.28 -25.46 -7.11
C ALA A 362 24.75 -25.52 -7.06
N THR A 363 24.17 -26.60 -7.56
CA THR A 363 22.72 -26.81 -7.56
C THR A 363 22.18 -27.11 -6.16
N GLN A 364 22.94 -27.79 -5.29
CA GLN A 364 22.58 -27.93 -3.87
C GLN A 364 22.54 -26.57 -3.16
N GLN A 365 23.49 -25.68 -3.45
CA GLN A 365 23.47 -24.31 -2.93
C GLN A 365 22.25 -23.52 -3.44
N GLN A 366 21.89 -23.70 -4.72
CA GLN A 366 20.71 -23.08 -5.30
C GLN A 366 19.42 -23.55 -4.60
N ASN A 367 19.31 -24.83 -4.23
CA ASN A 367 18.19 -25.35 -3.44
C ASN A 367 18.11 -24.68 -2.06
N ALA A 368 19.23 -24.60 -1.33
CA ALA A 368 19.26 -23.95 -0.03
C ALA A 368 18.88 -22.47 -0.10
N ALA A 369 19.37 -21.75 -1.12
CA ALA A 369 18.96 -20.36 -1.36
C ALA A 369 17.47 -20.25 -1.69
N SER A 370 16.92 -21.23 -2.41
CA SER A 370 15.49 -21.26 -2.76
C SER A 370 14.62 -21.41 -1.51
N ASP A 371 15.01 -22.30 -0.59
CA ASP A 371 14.33 -22.48 0.70
C ASP A 371 14.37 -21.20 1.55
N GLU A 372 15.50 -20.47 1.56
CA GLU A 372 15.64 -19.20 2.28
C GLU A 372 14.70 -18.11 1.72
N VAL A 373 14.56 -18.03 0.39
CA VAL A 373 13.61 -17.11 -0.25
C VAL A 373 12.18 -17.48 0.13
N VAL A 374 11.82 -18.77 0.14
CA VAL A 374 10.48 -19.23 0.57
C VAL A 374 10.20 -18.83 2.03
N MET A 375 11.20 -18.95 2.91
CA MET A 375 11.07 -18.51 4.30
C MET A 375 10.84 -16.99 4.39
N THR A 376 11.58 -16.21 3.61
CA THR A 376 11.42 -14.75 3.53
C THR A 376 10.01 -14.38 3.01
N LEU A 377 9.51 -15.09 2.01
CA LEU A 377 8.16 -14.88 1.48
C LEU A 377 7.06 -15.18 2.49
N ARG A 378 7.26 -16.15 3.39
CA ARG A 378 6.34 -16.40 4.52
C ARG A 378 6.30 -15.21 5.47
N GLU A 379 7.45 -14.59 5.75
CA GLU A 379 7.49 -13.36 6.57
C GLU A 379 6.79 -12.19 5.88
N VAL A 380 7.01 -12.01 4.58
CA VAL A 380 6.29 -10.99 3.79
C VAL A 380 4.79 -11.25 3.81
N SER A 381 4.34 -12.50 3.70
CA SER A 381 2.92 -12.87 3.81
C SER A 381 2.33 -12.45 5.16
N LEU A 382 3.06 -12.67 6.27
CA LEU A 382 2.64 -12.22 7.60
C LEU A 382 2.59 -10.69 7.73
N VAL A 383 3.49 -9.97 7.06
CA VAL A 383 3.44 -8.50 7.00
C VAL A 383 2.22 -8.04 6.23
N VAL A 384 1.92 -8.63 5.08
CA VAL A 384 0.74 -8.33 4.26
C VAL A 384 -0.56 -8.57 5.06
N GLN A 385 -0.66 -9.69 5.78
CA GLN A 385 -1.83 -9.95 6.65
C GLN A 385 -2.00 -8.91 7.77
N ARG A 386 -0.90 -8.54 8.44
CA ARG A 386 -0.92 -7.48 9.47
C ARG A 386 -1.32 -6.13 8.88
N MET A 387 -0.85 -5.83 7.67
CA MET A 387 -1.18 -4.63 6.93
C MET A 387 -2.68 -4.56 6.62
N THR A 388 -3.29 -5.64 6.12
CA THR A 388 -4.75 -5.70 5.91
C THR A 388 -5.53 -5.41 7.19
N GLY A 389 -5.09 -5.96 8.34
CA GLY A 389 -5.68 -5.66 9.64
C GLY A 389 -5.52 -4.19 10.04
N GLY A 390 -4.32 -3.62 9.86
CA GLY A 390 -4.03 -2.21 10.11
C GLY A 390 -4.86 -1.26 9.24
N LEU A 391 -5.07 -1.59 7.97
CA LEU A 391 -5.88 -0.82 7.03
C LEU A 391 -7.36 -0.77 7.43
N LYS A 392 -7.90 -1.90 7.90
CA LYS A 392 -9.27 -1.93 8.44
C LYS A 392 -9.42 -1.00 9.63
N ASN A 393 -8.44 -0.97 10.53
CA ASN A 393 -8.46 -0.07 11.69
C ASN A 393 -8.29 1.39 11.26
N LEU A 394 -7.44 1.66 10.27
CA LEU A 394 -7.22 3.00 9.73
C LEU A 394 -8.51 3.56 9.12
N SER A 395 -9.17 2.78 8.26
CA SER A 395 -10.45 3.17 7.65
C SER A 395 -11.55 3.39 8.70
N THR A 396 -11.64 2.49 9.70
CA THR A 396 -12.59 2.69 10.82
C THR A 396 -12.29 3.97 11.61
N THR A 397 -11.02 4.35 11.75
CA THR A 397 -10.61 5.57 12.46
C THR A 397 -10.92 6.81 11.64
N ALA A 398 -10.67 6.77 10.33
CA ALA A 398 -11.07 7.82 9.41
C ALA A 398 -12.59 8.05 9.44
N ASP A 399 -13.40 6.99 9.36
CA ASP A 399 -14.86 7.10 9.47
C ASP A 399 -15.31 7.78 10.78
N ARG A 400 -14.64 7.45 11.90
CA ARG A 400 -14.92 8.09 13.20
C ARG A 400 -14.51 9.56 13.23
N LEU A 401 -13.36 9.91 12.65
CA LEU A 401 -12.90 11.30 12.56
C LEU A 401 -13.83 12.14 11.69
N ASN A 402 -14.27 11.59 10.56
CA ASN A 402 -15.25 12.23 9.71
C ASN A 402 -16.55 12.49 10.49
N HIS A 403 -17.11 11.45 11.14
CA HIS A 403 -18.30 11.61 11.98
C HIS A 403 -18.12 12.64 13.11
N LEU A 404 -16.94 12.68 13.75
CA LEU A 404 -16.64 13.65 14.80
C LEU A 404 -16.58 15.07 14.25
N GLY A 405 -15.91 15.28 13.11
CA GLY A 405 -15.87 16.56 12.40
C GLY A 405 -17.27 17.05 12.08
N LEU A 406 -18.12 16.19 11.51
CA LEU A 406 -19.54 16.49 11.24
C LEU A 406 -20.30 16.90 12.51
N THR A 407 -20.10 16.18 13.61
CA THR A 407 -20.78 16.46 14.89
C THR A 407 -20.36 17.82 15.44
N ILE A 408 -19.06 18.14 15.42
CA ILE A 408 -18.54 19.43 15.89
C ILE A 408 -19.04 20.56 15.00
N GLN A 409 -19.08 20.36 13.67
CA GLN A 409 -19.61 21.33 12.72
C GLN A 409 -21.09 21.65 13.01
N LEU A 410 -21.92 20.64 13.28
CA LEU A 410 -23.32 20.81 13.65
C LEU A 410 -23.49 21.53 15.00
N LEU A 411 -22.66 21.21 16.00
CA LEU A 411 -22.66 21.91 17.29
C LEU A 411 -22.27 23.38 17.12
N ALA A 412 -21.30 23.69 16.27
CA ALA A 412 -20.90 25.07 16.04
C ALA A 412 -21.97 25.87 15.25
N GLN A 413 -22.76 25.21 14.39
CA GLN A 413 -23.95 25.82 13.76
C GLN A 413 -25.11 26.05 14.73
N SER A 414 -25.06 25.48 15.94
CA SER A 414 -26.03 25.81 16.98
C SER A 414 -25.88 27.27 17.47
N PHE A 415 -24.70 27.88 17.30
CA PHE A 415 -24.52 29.31 17.53
C PHE A 415 -25.13 30.11 16.37
N HIS A 416 -26.04 31.04 16.69
CA HIS A 416 -26.59 31.98 15.73
C HIS A 416 -25.58 33.10 15.49
N LEU A 417 -24.76 32.94 14.45
CA LEU A 417 -23.76 33.93 14.05
C LEU A 417 -24.37 34.94 13.06
N ASP A 418 -23.90 36.19 13.11
CA ASP A 418 -24.24 37.27 12.15
C ASP A 418 -23.42 37.09 10.86
N SER A 419 -23.67 35.99 10.15
CA SER A 419 -22.94 35.61 8.93
C SER A 419 -23.90 35.07 7.88
N PRO A 420 -23.69 35.36 6.57
CA PRO A 420 -24.43 34.74 5.49
C PRO A 420 -24.29 33.21 5.45
N ARG A 421 -23.25 32.66 6.08
CA ARG A 421 -22.99 31.21 6.18
C ARG A 421 -23.64 30.55 7.41
N SER A 422 -24.20 31.35 8.32
CA SER A 422 -24.95 30.84 9.48
C SER A 422 -26.30 30.34 9.02
N LEU A 423 -26.54 29.04 9.16
CA LEU A 423 -27.81 28.45 8.73
C LEU A 423 -28.99 29.02 9.50
N LYS A 424 -28.82 29.30 10.80
CA LYS A 424 -29.84 29.96 11.63
C LYS A 424 -30.15 31.36 11.11
N ASN A 425 -29.12 32.15 10.76
CA ASN A 425 -29.34 33.49 10.21
C ASN A 425 -30.06 33.44 8.85
N LEU A 426 -29.68 32.51 7.98
CA LEU A 426 -30.33 32.31 6.69
C LEU A 426 -31.84 32.02 6.84
N VAL A 427 -32.19 31.10 7.74
CA VAL A 427 -33.60 30.72 7.98
C VAL A 427 -34.36 31.83 8.71
N GLU A 428 -33.71 32.63 9.56
CA GLU A 428 -34.32 33.82 10.16
C GLU A 428 -34.59 34.94 9.15
N GLU A 429 -33.65 35.21 8.23
CA GLU A 429 -33.88 36.16 7.14
C GLU A 429 -35.03 35.71 6.25
N MET A 430 -35.12 34.41 5.96
CA MET A 430 -36.26 33.83 5.27
C MET A 430 -37.56 34.03 6.06
N ALA A 431 -37.57 33.74 7.37
CA ALA A 431 -38.76 33.95 8.21
C ALA A 431 -39.25 35.40 8.14
N LYS A 432 -38.35 36.38 8.14
CA LYS A 432 -38.66 37.82 7.98
C LYS A 432 -39.19 38.17 6.60
N LYS A 433 -38.70 37.53 5.53
CA LYS A 433 -39.23 37.71 4.16
C LYS A 433 -40.63 37.12 4.03
N LEU A 434 -40.83 35.89 4.49
CA LEU A 434 -42.12 35.19 4.45
C LEU A 434 -43.19 35.88 5.31
N GLN A 435 -42.81 36.49 6.45
CA GLN A 435 -43.70 37.32 7.26
C GLN A 435 -44.36 38.46 6.46
N LYS A 436 -43.65 39.00 5.46
CA LYS A 436 -44.10 40.13 4.63
C LYS A 436 -44.80 39.69 3.34
N ALA A 437 -44.66 38.42 2.97
CA ALA A 437 -45.21 37.86 1.73
C ALA A 437 -46.71 37.56 1.86
N GLY A 438 -47.46 37.72 0.78
CA GLY A 438 -48.84 37.26 0.71
C GLY A 438 -48.92 35.73 0.64
N SER A 439 -50.06 35.14 0.99
CA SER A 439 -50.25 33.67 0.94
C SER A 439 -49.96 33.05 -0.44
N ALA A 440 -50.20 33.80 -1.52
CA ALA A 440 -49.91 33.39 -2.89
C ALA A 440 -48.41 33.44 -3.28
N GLU A 441 -47.57 34.13 -2.50
CA GLU A 441 -46.15 34.35 -2.79
C GLU A 441 -45.22 33.46 -1.94
N LEU A 442 -45.75 32.79 -0.92
CA LEU A 442 -44.99 31.97 0.03
C LEU A 442 -44.22 30.83 -0.65
N GLU A 443 -44.85 30.09 -1.57
CA GLU A 443 -44.19 28.99 -2.29
C GLU A 443 -43.11 29.50 -3.23
N THR A 444 -43.34 30.60 -3.94
CA THR A 444 -42.34 31.22 -4.83
C THR A 444 -41.10 31.68 -4.06
N GLN A 445 -41.30 32.33 -2.91
CA GLN A 445 -40.20 32.76 -2.04
C GLN A 445 -39.41 31.58 -1.44
N LEU A 446 -40.10 30.48 -1.09
CA LEU A 446 -39.44 29.24 -0.66
C LEU A 446 -38.65 28.59 -1.80
N ASP A 447 -39.21 28.55 -3.02
CA ASP A 447 -38.54 27.97 -4.19
C ASP A 447 -37.27 28.75 -4.54
N GLU A 448 -37.33 30.07 -4.61
CA GLU A 448 -36.14 30.92 -4.87
C GLU A 448 -35.00 30.64 -3.88
N LEU A 449 -35.32 30.46 -2.59
CA LEU A 449 -34.32 30.17 -1.57
C LEU A 449 -33.75 28.76 -1.71
N VAL A 450 -34.61 27.76 -1.84
CA VAL A 450 -34.19 26.35 -1.90
C VAL A 450 -33.37 26.10 -3.16
N GLN A 451 -33.70 26.70 -4.30
CA GLN A 451 -32.87 26.63 -5.50
C GLN A 451 -31.57 27.43 -5.38
N GLY A 452 -31.55 28.51 -4.59
CA GLY A 452 -30.37 29.37 -4.41
C GLY A 452 -29.21 28.69 -3.67
N TYR A 453 -29.46 27.59 -2.96
CA TYR A 453 -28.47 26.89 -2.16
C TYR A 453 -28.49 25.38 -2.42
N PRO A 454 -27.45 24.81 -3.07
CA PRO A 454 -27.40 23.39 -3.45
C PRO A 454 -27.51 22.39 -2.28
N PHE A 455 -27.15 22.82 -1.06
CA PHE A 455 -27.22 21.98 0.14
C PHE A 455 -28.60 21.94 0.79
N LEU A 456 -29.50 22.87 0.45
CA LEU A 456 -30.88 22.85 0.92
C LEU A 456 -31.62 21.79 0.14
N GLN A 457 -32.20 20.83 0.85
CA GLN A 457 -33.00 19.78 0.24
C GLN A 457 -34.43 20.26 0.00
N MET A 458 -35.02 20.90 1.02
CA MET A 458 -36.44 21.22 1.05
C MET A 458 -36.68 22.37 2.02
N GLY A 459 -37.60 23.27 1.69
CA GLY A 459 -38.06 24.36 2.56
C GLY A 459 -39.56 24.32 2.72
N TYR A 460 -40.06 24.51 3.93
CA TYR A 460 -41.48 24.46 4.24
C TYR A 460 -41.89 25.56 5.22
N PHE A 461 -43.11 26.05 5.03
CA PHE A 461 -43.81 26.89 5.98
C PHE A 461 -45.01 26.14 6.55
N VAL A 462 -45.07 26.06 7.87
CA VAL A 462 -46.14 25.41 8.62
C VAL A 462 -46.82 26.44 9.49
N ASP A 463 -48.13 26.57 9.39
CA ASP A 463 -48.88 27.55 10.15
C ASP A 463 -49.18 27.09 11.60
N THR A 464 -50.02 27.83 12.29
CA THR A 464 -50.47 27.51 13.67
C THR A 464 -51.38 26.28 13.77
N THR A 465 -51.94 25.80 12.66
CA THR A 465 -52.72 24.55 12.62
C THR A 465 -51.83 23.32 12.62
N GLY A 466 -50.54 23.50 12.33
CA GLY A 466 -49.57 22.42 12.32
C GLY A 466 -49.44 21.70 10.98
N TYR A 467 -50.10 22.18 9.93
CA TYR A 467 -50.02 21.62 8.59
C TYR A 467 -49.19 22.52 7.65
N THR A 468 -48.56 21.90 6.65
CA THR A 468 -47.72 22.59 5.68
C THR A 468 -48.56 23.44 4.74
N VAL A 469 -48.35 24.76 4.76
CA VAL A 469 -49.06 25.74 3.93
C VAL A 469 -48.30 26.01 2.63
N ALA A 470 -46.98 26.02 2.68
CA ALA A 470 -46.12 26.20 1.51
C ALA A 470 -44.90 25.27 1.60
N LEU A 471 -44.46 24.74 0.46
CA LEU A 471 -43.36 23.79 0.37
C LEU A 471 -42.61 24.00 -0.94
N ALA A 472 -41.28 23.92 -0.90
CA ALA A 472 -40.41 23.88 -2.07
C ALA A 472 -39.30 22.84 -1.89
N TYR A 473 -38.85 22.24 -2.98
CA TYR A 473 -37.79 21.23 -3.00
C TYR A 473 -36.72 21.60 -4.01
N ASN A 474 -35.47 21.23 -3.72
CA ASN A 474 -34.35 21.54 -4.58
C ASN A 474 -34.35 20.59 -5.78
N ARG A 475 -34.36 21.16 -7.00
CA ARG A 475 -34.44 20.38 -8.24
C ARG A 475 -33.17 19.56 -8.49
N SER A 476 -32.07 19.88 -7.83
CA SER A 476 -30.81 19.14 -7.89
C SER A 476 -30.83 17.81 -7.10
N VAL A 477 -31.82 17.60 -6.21
CA VAL A 477 -31.91 16.40 -5.36
C VAL A 477 -32.74 15.27 -6.01
N GLY A 478 -33.32 15.50 -7.18
CA GLY A 478 -34.02 14.50 -7.98
C GLY A 478 -35.30 15.04 -8.63
N ASP A 479 -35.80 14.33 -9.65
CA ASP A 479 -37.09 14.64 -10.27
C ASP A 479 -38.20 14.47 -9.22
N GLY A 480 -38.92 15.54 -8.89
CA GLY A 480 -39.92 15.62 -7.81
C GLY A 480 -41.15 14.72 -8.00
N SER A 481 -41.06 13.70 -8.86
CA SER A 481 -42.11 12.77 -9.26
C SER A 481 -42.18 11.49 -8.40
N LYS A 482 -41.21 11.25 -7.49
CA LYS A 482 -41.21 10.14 -6.52
C LYS A 482 -41.37 10.59 -5.05
N ILE A 483 -42.32 11.46 -4.78
CA ILE A 483 -42.65 11.86 -3.40
C ILE A 483 -43.54 10.77 -2.80
N ALA A 484 -42.99 9.97 -1.87
CA ALA A 484 -43.69 8.81 -1.28
C ALA A 484 -44.80 9.19 -0.27
N LEU A 485 -44.88 10.45 0.16
CA LEU A 485 -45.77 10.88 1.25
C LEU A 485 -46.33 12.29 0.97
N ASN A 486 -47.65 12.48 1.08
CA ASN A 486 -48.25 13.81 0.98
C ASN A 486 -47.91 14.64 2.22
N LEU A 487 -46.77 15.35 2.18
CA LEU A 487 -46.25 16.17 3.28
C LEU A 487 -47.22 17.28 3.77
N ARG A 488 -48.27 17.59 3.00
CA ARG A 488 -49.32 18.53 3.40
C ARG A 488 -50.34 17.94 4.37
N GLU A 489 -50.51 16.62 4.39
CA GLU A 489 -51.48 15.91 5.24
C GLU A 489 -50.86 15.44 6.57
N ILE A 490 -49.56 15.68 6.77
CA ILE A 490 -48.84 15.26 7.96
C ILE A 490 -48.92 16.36 9.02
N ASP A 491 -49.35 15.98 10.21
CA ASP A 491 -49.30 16.83 11.41
C ASP A 491 -47.84 17.10 11.82
N MET A 492 -47.37 18.31 11.50
CA MET A 492 -46.00 18.76 11.76
C MET A 492 -45.79 19.19 13.21
N THR A 493 -46.84 19.33 14.03
CA THR A 493 -46.71 19.67 15.47
C THR A 493 -45.98 18.58 16.26
N LYS A 494 -45.90 17.37 15.71
CA LYS A 494 -45.16 16.25 16.28
C LYS A 494 -43.67 16.30 15.99
N ARG A 495 -43.22 17.18 15.07
CA ARG A 495 -41.81 17.27 14.67
C ARG A 495 -40.97 17.99 15.75
N PRO A 496 -39.74 17.51 16.05
CA PRO A 496 -38.88 18.12 17.05
C PRO A 496 -38.59 19.60 16.79
N TRP A 497 -38.32 19.97 15.53
CA TRP A 497 -38.06 21.36 15.15
C TRP A 497 -39.28 22.26 15.40
N TYR A 498 -40.50 21.80 15.05
CA TYR A 498 -41.73 22.59 15.24
C TYR A 498 -42.00 22.83 16.73
N ARG A 499 -41.87 21.79 17.56
CA ARG A 499 -42.04 21.88 19.02
C ARG A 499 -41.00 22.80 19.66
N SER A 500 -39.74 22.70 19.24
CA SER A 500 -38.67 23.55 19.77
C SER A 500 -38.96 25.01 19.47
N VAL A 501 -39.25 25.32 18.20
CA VAL A 501 -39.47 26.70 17.74
C VAL A 501 -40.78 27.28 18.28
N SER A 502 -41.87 26.51 18.29
CA SER A 502 -43.16 27.00 18.81
C SER A 502 -43.14 27.29 20.30
N ARG A 503 -42.43 26.47 21.10
CA ARG A 503 -42.29 26.65 22.55
C ARG A 503 -41.36 27.80 22.89
N GLU A 504 -40.18 27.83 22.29
CA GLU A 504 -39.11 28.76 22.66
C GLU A 504 -39.19 30.08 21.88
N LYS A 505 -39.95 30.13 20.79
CA LYS A 505 -40.05 31.27 19.88
C LYS A 505 -38.67 31.77 19.42
N ARG A 506 -37.77 30.82 19.20
CA ARG A 506 -36.38 31.01 18.76
C ARG A 506 -36.03 30.03 17.66
N SER A 507 -35.00 30.37 16.89
CA SER A 507 -34.51 29.51 15.81
C SER A 507 -33.77 28.31 16.38
N ALA A 508 -34.11 27.12 15.89
CA ALA A 508 -33.62 25.85 16.39
C ALA A 508 -32.96 25.03 15.28
N LEU A 509 -31.97 24.24 15.68
CA LEU A 509 -31.31 23.23 14.86
C LEU A 509 -31.67 21.85 15.41
N THR A 510 -32.00 20.91 14.55
CA THR A 510 -32.25 19.53 14.97
C THR A 510 -31.01 18.65 14.81
N PRO A 511 -30.88 17.59 15.62
CA PRO A 511 -29.95 16.50 15.32
C PRO A 511 -30.29 15.86 13.95
N PRO A 512 -29.31 15.25 13.26
CA PRO A 512 -29.56 14.56 12.00
C PRO A 512 -30.61 13.44 12.12
N TYR A 513 -31.51 13.34 11.15
CA TYR A 513 -32.56 12.34 11.05
C TYR A 513 -32.83 11.95 9.59
N ASP A 514 -33.58 10.86 9.37
CA ASP A 514 -33.89 10.42 8.00
C ASP A 514 -35.01 11.27 7.39
N SER A 515 -34.72 11.84 6.21
CA SER A 515 -35.63 12.73 5.49
C SER A 515 -36.93 12.01 5.12
N LEU A 516 -38.06 12.67 5.37
CA LEU A 516 -39.36 12.17 4.92
C LEU A 516 -39.54 12.30 3.40
N PHE A 517 -38.66 13.05 2.74
CA PHE A 517 -38.68 13.30 1.30
C PHE A 517 -38.07 12.14 0.51
N ASN A 518 -36.86 11.71 0.87
CA ASN A 518 -36.11 10.71 0.11
C ASN A 518 -35.34 9.69 0.98
N GLY A 519 -35.50 9.72 2.30
CA GLY A 519 -34.81 8.81 3.23
C GLY A 519 -33.34 9.13 3.47
N GLU A 520 -32.78 10.18 2.87
CA GLU A 520 -31.40 10.61 3.12
C GLU A 520 -31.26 11.25 4.50
N LYS A 521 -30.05 11.21 5.08
CA LYS A 521 -29.76 11.91 6.34
C LYS A 521 -29.81 13.42 6.12
N VAL A 522 -30.72 14.08 6.82
CA VAL A 522 -30.88 15.54 6.85
C VAL A 522 -30.88 16.05 8.28
N PHE A 523 -30.63 17.34 8.44
CA PHE A 523 -30.98 18.05 9.66
C PHE A 523 -31.79 19.29 9.28
N THR A 524 -32.70 19.70 10.17
CA THR A 524 -33.54 20.87 9.94
C THR A 524 -33.04 22.05 10.73
N VAL A 525 -32.97 23.20 10.08
CA VAL A 525 -32.93 24.51 10.72
C VAL A 525 -34.31 25.13 10.61
N ALA A 526 -34.89 25.55 11.73
CA ALA A 526 -36.23 26.11 11.76
C ALA A 526 -36.26 27.43 12.53
N SER A 527 -37.13 28.34 12.12
CA SER A 527 -37.29 29.68 12.70
C SER A 527 -38.76 30.05 12.84
N PRO A 528 -39.16 30.76 13.90
CA PRO A 528 -40.55 31.17 14.09
C PRO A 528 -40.88 32.36 13.18
N ILE A 529 -42.05 32.33 12.56
CA ILE A 529 -42.64 33.52 11.97
C ILE A 529 -43.53 34.19 13.02
N LEU A 530 -43.13 35.39 13.45
CA LEU A 530 -43.87 36.20 14.42
C LEU A 530 -44.55 37.36 13.69
N GLY A 531 -45.75 37.77 14.08
CA GLY A 531 -46.45 38.95 13.55
C GLY A 531 -45.89 40.26 14.11
N ARG A 532 -46.40 41.41 13.62
CA ARG A 532 -45.98 42.75 14.09
C ARG A 532 -46.21 42.96 15.59
N ASP A 533 -47.20 42.28 16.15
CA ASP A 533 -47.55 42.34 17.57
C ASP A 533 -46.91 41.20 18.40
N GLY A 534 -45.96 40.46 17.81
CA GLY A 534 -45.31 39.31 18.45
C GLY A 534 -46.14 38.04 18.51
N GLN A 535 -47.31 38.01 17.86
CA GLN A 535 -48.15 36.81 17.74
C GLN A 535 -47.41 35.73 16.92
N PHE A 536 -47.47 34.48 17.37
CA PHE A 536 -46.90 33.36 16.61
C PHE A 536 -47.80 33.02 15.41
N LEU A 537 -47.24 33.09 14.19
CA LEU A 537 -47.96 32.85 12.93
C LEU A 537 -47.65 31.47 12.32
N GLY A 538 -46.51 30.88 12.69
CA GLY A 538 -46.08 29.58 12.18
C GLY A 538 -44.58 29.37 12.31
N VAL A 539 -44.08 28.31 11.72
CA VAL A 539 -42.67 27.94 11.66
C VAL A 539 -42.26 27.80 10.20
N VAL A 540 -41.13 28.39 9.84
CA VAL A 540 -40.44 28.04 8.61
C VAL A 540 -39.30 27.09 8.95
N GLY A 541 -39.16 26.02 8.19
CA GLY A 541 -38.09 25.03 8.33
C GLY A 541 -37.43 24.75 7.00
N VAL A 542 -36.14 24.45 7.04
CA VAL A 542 -35.39 23.99 5.87
C VAL A 542 -34.62 22.74 6.25
N ASP A 543 -34.77 21.70 5.44
CA ASP A 543 -34.02 20.46 5.57
C ASP A 543 -32.73 20.60 4.76
N ILE A 544 -31.61 20.31 5.40
CA ILE A 544 -30.27 20.38 4.83
C ILE A 544 -29.73 18.96 4.73
N ASN A 545 -29.25 18.59 3.54
CA ASN A 545 -28.62 17.29 3.34
C ASN A 545 -27.25 17.28 4.05
N VAL A 546 -27.05 16.32 4.95
CA VAL A 546 -25.82 16.22 5.76
C VAL A 546 -24.59 16.09 4.86
N THR A 547 -24.64 15.29 3.81
CA THR A 547 -23.52 15.05 2.87
C THR A 547 -23.31 16.18 1.85
N GLY A 548 -24.35 16.93 1.49
CA GLY A 548 -24.27 18.04 0.54
C GLY A 548 -23.76 19.33 1.19
N TRP A 549 -24.09 19.53 2.47
CA TRP A 549 -23.66 20.69 3.25
C TRP A 549 -22.17 20.66 3.62
N THR A 550 -21.58 19.48 3.76
CA THR A 550 -20.19 19.30 4.20
C THR A 550 -19.17 19.46 3.08
N ARG A 551 -19.64 19.69 1.84
CA ARG A 551 -18.81 19.97 0.67
C ARG A 551 -18.65 21.48 0.40
N ILE A 552 -19.03 22.33 1.35
CA ILE A 552 -19.04 23.81 1.29
C ILE A 552 -18.14 24.33 2.41
#